data_AF-A0A227J2L6-F1
#
_entry.id   AF-A0A227J2L6-F1
#
_cell.length_a   1.000
_cell.length_b   1.000
_cell.length_c   1.000
_cell.angle_alpha   90.00
_cell.angle_beta   90.00
_cell.angle_gamma   90.00
#
_symmetry.space_group_name_H-M   'P 1'
#
loop_
_entity.id
_entity.type
_entity.pdbx_description
1 polymer ?
#
loop_
_entity_poly.entity_id
_entity_poly.type
_entity_poly.pdbx_seq_one_letter_code
_entity_poly.pdbx_strand_id
1 'polypeptide(L)'
;EQEVERMNALYERCHVNGIDVGLLDEAQLKLAEPNITGLGAIYVKTTSIVDYRLVTEHMAQEFQSLGGHISLRTKVVAADEKDEEVQLTCVSDGQSMQLN
;
A
#
# COMPACT_ATOMS: atom_id res chain seq x y z
N GLU A 1 6.88 12.13 -28.21
CA GLU A 1 6.15 13.36 -27.85
C GLU A 1 4.95 13.07 -26.95
N GLN A 2 4.02 12.19 -27.35
CA GLN A 2 2.84 11.83 -26.52
C GLN A 2 3.14 11.41 -25.07
N GLU A 3 4.19 10.61 -24.83
CA GLU A 3 4.55 10.19 -23.46
C GLU A 3 5.08 11.35 -22.60
N VAL A 4 5.68 12.38 -23.21
CA VAL A 4 6.10 13.61 -22.50
C VAL A 4 4.88 14.40 -22.06
N GLU A 5 3.85 14.51 -22.91
CA GLU A 5 2.58 15.15 -22.55
C GLU A 5 1.89 14.42 -21.38
N ARG A 6 1.88 13.08 -21.41
CA ARG A 6 1.32 12.25 -20.32
C ARG A 6 2.11 12.41 -19.02
N MET A 7 3.44 12.52 -19.10
CA MET A 7 4.30 12.80 -17.97
C MET A 7 4.02 14.20 -17.39
N ASN A 8 3.85 15.22 -18.24
CA ASN A 8 3.48 16.57 -17.78
C ASN A 8 2.10 16.58 -17.11
N ALA A 9 1.13 15.82 -17.64
CA ALA A 9 -0.17 15.66 -16.98
C ALA A 9 -0.06 14.95 -15.61
N LEU A 10 0.91 14.05 -15.42
CA LEU A 10 1.24 13.48 -14.10
C LEU A 10 1.86 14.54 -13.17
N TYR A 11 2.80 15.34 -13.68
CA TYR A 11 3.44 16.44 -12.94
C TYR A 11 2.39 17.43 -12.40
N GLU A 12 1.45 17.88 -13.23
CA GLU A 12 0.37 18.77 -12.78
C GLU A 12 -0.51 18.14 -11.69
N ARG A 13 -0.84 16.84 -11.82
CA ARG A 13 -1.61 16.12 -10.79
C ARG A 13 -0.86 16.00 -9.47
N CYS A 14 0.47 15.87 -9.49
CA CYS A 14 1.27 15.89 -8.27
C CYS A 14 1.08 17.20 -7.51
N HIS A 15 1.08 18.35 -8.19
CA HIS A 15 0.85 19.65 -7.57
C HIS A 15 -0.56 19.78 -6.99
N VAL A 16 -1.58 19.35 -7.75
CA VAL A 16 -2.97 19.32 -7.27
C VAL A 16 -3.10 18.48 -5.98
N ASN A 17 -2.33 17.40 -5.87
CA ASN A 17 -2.32 16.52 -4.70
C ASN A 17 -1.34 16.95 -3.59
N GLY A 18 -0.67 18.10 -3.73
CA GLY A 18 0.29 18.59 -2.74
C GLY A 18 1.56 17.74 -2.61
N ILE A 19 1.94 17.02 -3.67
CA ILE A 19 3.15 16.20 -3.72
C ILE A 19 4.32 17.04 -4.22
N ASP A 20 5.39 17.14 -3.43
CA ASP A 20 6.65 17.76 -3.86
C ASP A 20 7.31 16.94 -4.98
N VAL A 21 7.43 17.55 -6.16
CA VAL A 21 7.94 16.91 -7.38
C VAL A 21 8.82 17.86 -8.18
N GLY A 22 9.95 17.35 -8.65
CA GLY A 22 10.82 18.03 -9.60
C GLY A 22 10.60 17.53 -11.02
N LEU A 23 10.75 18.40 -12.01
CA LEU A 23 10.84 18.02 -13.42
C LEU A 23 12.31 18.06 -13.84
N LEU A 24 12.78 16.99 -14.49
CA LEU A 24 14.15 16.88 -15.00
C LEU A 24 14.10 16.87 -16.53
N ASP A 25 14.95 17.67 -17.16
CA ASP A 25 15.24 17.53 -18.58
C ASP A 25 16.18 16.33 -18.85
N GLU A 26 16.45 16.03 -20.12
CA GLU A 26 17.32 14.92 -20.53
C GLU A 26 18.73 15.00 -19.91
N ALA A 27 19.32 16.20 -19.83
CA ALA A 27 20.67 16.38 -19.29
C ALA A 27 20.70 16.15 -17.77
N GLN A 28 19.69 16.67 -17.06
CA GLN A 28 19.50 16.47 -15.62
C GLN A 28 19.19 15.00 -15.30
N LEU A 29 18.37 14.33 -16.11
CA LEU A 29 18.10 12.90 -15.99
C LEU A 29 19.39 12.08 -16.16
N LYS A 30 20.19 12.38 -17.18
CA LYS A 30 21.45 11.66 -17.41
C LYS A 30 22.46 11.87 -16.29
N LEU A 31 22.48 13.06 -15.68
CA LEU A 31 23.32 13.35 -14.53
C LEU A 31 22.85 12.60 -13.27
N ALA A 32 21.54 12.54 -13.03
CA ALA A 32 20.96 11.86 -11.88
C ALA A 32 21.09 10.33 -11.98
N GLU A 33 20.81 9.76 -13.16
CA GLU A 33 20.79 8.32 -13.40
C GLU A 33 21.51 7.98 -14.73
N PRO A 34 22.85 7.87 -14.73
CA PRO A 34 23.65 7.72 -15.96
C PRO A 34 23.34 6.49 -16.80
N ASN A 35 22.71 5.48 -16.22
CA ASN A 35 22.34 4.25 -16.91
C ASN A 35 20.94 4.31 -17.55
N ILE A 36 20.21 5.41 -17.35
CA ILE A 36 18.89 5.64 -17.93
C ILE A 36 19.03 6.50 -19.21
N THR A 37 18.17 6.24 -20.19
CA THR A 37 18.01 7.05 -21.41
C THR A 37 16.55 7.47 -21.52
N GLY A 38 16.28 8.77 -21.63
CA GLY A 38 14.94 9.32 -21.74
C GLY A 38 14.97 10.83 -22.03
N LEU A 39 13.83 11.38 -22.46
CA LEU A 39 13.71 12.80 -22.83
C LEU A 39 13.58 13.75 -21.61
N GLY A 40 13.39 13.18 -20.43
CA GLY A 40 13.14 13.87 -19.17
C GLY A 40 12.46 12.93 -18.16
N ALA A 41 12.21 13.42 -16.96
CA ALA A 41 11.62 12.65 -15.87
C ALA A 41 10.88 13.53 -14.86
N ILE A 42 9.94 12.93 -14.14
CA ILE A 42 9.42 13.47 -12.88
C ILE A 42 10.16 12.81 -11.71
N TYR A 43 10.66 13.62 -10.79
CA TYR A 43 11.42 13.16 -9.63
C TYR A 43 10.63 13.46 -8.34
N VAL A 44 10.14 12.41 -7.69
CA VAL A 44 9.34 12.50 -6.45
C VAL A 44 10.17 11.97 -5.28
N LYS A 45 10.78 12.88 -4.50
CA LYS A 45 11.72 12.56 -3.41
C LYS A 45 11.13 11.68 -2.31
N THR A 46 9.82 11.77 -2.09
CA THR A 46 9.12 11.08 -1.01
C THR A 46 8.74 9.64 -1.36
N THR A 47 8.94 9.21 -2.60
CA THR A 47 8.69 7.81 -2.98
C THR A 47 9.78 6.89 -2.44
N SER A 48 9.40 5.66 -2.09
CA SER A 48 10.32 4.67 -1.52
C SER A 48 9.79 3.26 -1.74
N ILE A 49 10.67 2.27 -1.60
CA ILE A 49 10.31 0.85 -1.58
C ILE A 49 10.18 0.44 -0.10
N VAL A 50 9.11 -0.29 0.23
CA VAL A 50 8.83 -0.73 1.60
C VAL A 50 8.66 -2.25 1.68
N ASP A 51 9.07 -2.84 2.81
CA ASP A 51 8.74 -4.24 3.14
C ASP A 51 7.31 -4.28 3.70
N TYR A 52 6.35 -4.66 2.84
CA TYR A 52 4.95 -4.77 3.23
C TYR A 52 4.69 -5.81 4.31
N ARG A 53 5.50 -6.88 4.38
CA ARG A 53 5.36 -7.87 5.45
C ARG A 53 5.69 -7.21 6.78
N LEU A 54 6.81 -6.51 6.87
CA LEU A 54 7.20 -5.79 8.07
C LEU A 54 6.17 -4.73 8.49
N VAL A 55 5.60 -3.99 7.52
CA VAL A 55 4.51 -3.04 7.79
C VAL A 55 3.31 -3.74 8.42
N THR A 56 2.85 -4.85 7.82
CA THR A 56 1.69 -5.58 8.36
C THR A 56 1.96 -6.22 9.71
N GLU A 57 3.20 -6.66 9.97
CA GLU A 57 3.62 -7.18 11.27
C GLU A 57 3.55 -6.10 12.35
N HIS A 58 4.02 -4.88 12.06
CA HIS A 58 3.88 -3.75 12.98
C HIS A 58 2.42 -3.35 13.19
N MET A 59 1.60 -3.30 12.14
CA MET A 59 0.17 -3.03 12.29
C MET A 59 -0.52 -4.07 13.21
N ALA A 60 -0.18 -5.35 13.05
CA ALA A 60 -0.68 -6.43 13.89
C ALA A 60 -0.23 -6.27 15.36
N GLN A 61 1.03 -5.91 15.59
CA GLN A 61 1.57 -5.65 16.93
C GLN A 61 0.88 -4.47 17.60
N GLU A 62 0.71 -3.35 16.91
CA GLU A 62 0.01 -2.17 17.42
C GLU A 62 -1.44 -2.52 17.80
N PHE A 63 -2.15 -3.25 16.93
CA PHE A 63 -3.49 -3.73 17.23
C PHE A 63 -3.56 -4.63 18.47
N GLN A 64 -2.63 -5.58 18.61
CA GLN A 64 -2.55 -6.44 19.80
C GLN A 64 -2.21 -5.63 21.07
N SER A 65 -1.35 -4.62 20.96
CA SER A 65 -0.99 -3.75 22.09
C SER A 65 -2.19 -2.97 22.65
N LEU A 66 -3.19 -2.69 21.80
CA LEU A 66 -4.46 -2.06 22.16
C LEU A 66 -5.51 -3.06 22.68
N GLY A 67 -5.15 -4.33 22.87
CA GLY A 67 -6.05 -5.39 23.36
C GLY A 67 -6.77 -6.17 22.25
N GLY A 68 -6.43 -5.92 20.99
CA GLY A 68 -6.94 -6.69 19.84
C GLY A 68 -6.43 -8.13 19.86
N HIS A 69 -7.25 -9.05 19.33
CA HIS A 69 -6.90 -10.47 19.23
C HIS A 69 -6.74 -10.86 17.76
N ILE A 70 -5.65 -11.56 17.44
CA ILE A 70 -5.36 -12.07 16.10
C ILE A 70 -5.32 -13.59 16.15
N SER A 71 -6.15 -14.22 15.32
CA SER A 71 -6.21 -15.68 15.18
C SER A 71 -5.71 -16.08 13.80
N LEU A 72 -4.49 -16.61 13.75
CA LEU A 72 -3.90 -17.16 12.53
C LEU A 72 -4.31 -18.63 12.34
N ARG A 73 -4.26 -19.11 11.09
CA ARG A 73 -4.72 -20.47 10.71
C ARG A 73 -6.20 -20.72 11.03
N THR A 74 -6.98 -19.64 11.11
CA THR A 74 -8.42 -19.66 11.39
C THR A 74 -9.17 -19.22 10.14
N LYS A 75 -9.70 -20.19 9.38
CA LYS A 75 -10.48 -19.89 8.17
C LYS A 75 -11.93 -19.64 8.54
N VAL A 76 -12.46 -18.46 8.21
CA VAL A 76 -13.90 -18.19 8.28
C VAL A 76 -14.61 -19.00 7.19
N VAL A 77 -15.65 -19.74 7.55
CA VAL A 77 -16.42 -20.59 6.63
C VAL A 77 -17.90 -20.20 6.52
N ALA A 78 -18.43 -19.49 7.52
CA ALA A 78 -19.75 -18.86 7.46
C ALA A 78 -19.80 -17.63 8.36
N ALA A 79 -20.73 -16.73 8.06
CA ALA A 79 -21.09 -15.59 8.90
C ALA A 79 -22.62 -15.52 8.95
N ASP A 80 -23.17 -15.34 10.15
CA ASP A 80 -24.59 -15.18 10.42
C ASP A 80 -24.79 -13.85 11.16
N GLU A 81 -25.51 -12.93 10.52
CA GLU A 81 -25.82 -11.61 11.07
C GLU A 81 -27.13 -11.69 11.84
N LYS A 82 -27.07 -11.38 13.15
CA LYS A 82 -28.23 -11.34 14.06
C LYS A 82 -28.48 -9.90 14.47
N ASP A 83 -29.60 -9.67 15.15
CA ASP A 83 -30.04 -8.32 15.52
C ASP A 83 -29.00 -7.52 16.35
N GLU A 84 -28.19 -8.19 17.17
CA GLU A 84 -27.22 -7.56 18.08
C GLU A 84 -25.75 -8.00 17.87
N GLU A 85 -25.50 -9.02 17.05
CA GLU A 85 -24.16 -9.61 16.88
C GLU A 85 -23.94 -10.17 15.47
N VAL A 86 -22.68 -10.37 15.10
CA VAL A 86 -22.29 -11.15 13.92
C VAL A 86 -21.59 -12.40 14.39
N GLN A 87 -22.23 -13.55 14.20
CA GLN A 87 -21.65 -14.83 14.57
C GLN A 87 -20.85 -15.41 13.39
N LEU A 88 -19.55 -15.64 13.60
CA LEU A 88 -18.67 -16.28 12.63
C LEU A 88 -18.52 -17.76 12.95
N THR A 89 -18.64 -18.62 11.93
CA THR A 89 -18.20 -20.01 12.02
C THR A 89 -16.84 -20.12 11.36
N CYS A 90 -15.88 -20.67 12.10
CA CYS A 90 -14.49 -20.79 11.68
C CYS A 90 -14.01 -22.24 11.78
N VAL A 91 -13.04 -22.60 10.95
CA VAL A 91 -12.22 -23.80 11.12
C VAL A 91 -10.81 -23.35 11.47
N SER A 92 -10.37 -23.66 12.69
CA SER A 92 -9.04 -23.34 13.19
C SER A 92 -8.30 -24.64 13.49
N ASP A 93 -7.14 -24.85 12.86
CA ASP A 93 -6.35 -26.09 13.04
C ASP A 93 -7.16 -27.39 12.85
N GLY A 94 -8.11 -27.38 11.90
CA GLY A 94 -8.98 -28.52 11.60
C GLY A 94 -10.16 -28.71 12.57
N GLN A 95 -10.30 -27.84 13.57
CA GLN A 95 -11.42 -27.86 14.52
C GLN A 95 -12.40 -26.73 14.20
N SER A 96 -13.69 -27.06 14.18
CA SER A 96 -14.75 -26.06 14.01
C SER A 96 -15.00 -25.31 15.33
N MET A 97 -15.15 -24.00 15.25
CA MET A 97 -15.50 -23.11 16.37
C MET A 97 -16.43 -21.98 15.92
N GLN A 98 -17.14 -21.38 16.89
CA GLN A 98 -17.92 -20.17 16.69
C GLN A 98 -17.27 -19.00 17.43
N LEU A 99 -17.30 -17.83 16.80
CA LEU A 99 -16.84 -16.56 17.35
C LEU A 99 -18.00 -15.56 17.28
N ASN A 100 -18.08 -14.69 18.28
CA ASN A 100 -19.09 -13.65 18.41
C ASN A 100 -18.42 -12.28 18.30
#